data_AF-A0A956FTQ2-F1
#
_entry.id   AF-A0A956FTQ2-F1
#
_cell.length_a   1.000
_cell.length_b   1.000
_cell.length_c   1.000
_cell.angle_alpha   90.00
_cell.angle_beta   90.00
_cell.angle_gamma   90.00
#
_symmetry.space_group_name_H-M   'P 1'
#
loop_
_entity.id
_entity.type
_entity.pdbx_description
1 polymer ?
#
loop_
_entity_poly.entity_id
_entity_poly.type
_entity_poly.pdbx_seq_one_letter_code
_entity_poly.pdbx_strand_id
1 'polypeptide(L)'
;MKRLHRAGTITAAVAALAVGLTVGCKAPAETEPPPVAEPEPEPAPDEGPVWPEEPYRAQQPAPGPFAELQLPAIKTFTMDNGVEVYLVSQDRLPTVYMTMEWDLGEINDPANKAGMHSLCLDLIDEG
;
A
#
# COMPACT_ATOMS: atom_id res chain seq x y z
N MET A 1 11.96 -9.27 -35.71
CA MET A 1 12.58 -10.58 -36.04
C MET A 1 13.05 -11.22 -34.74
N LYS A 2 12.64 -12.48 -34.50
CA LYS A 2 13.30 -13.56 -33.71
C LYS A 2 13.85 -13.18 -32.32
N ARG A 3 13.10 -13.47 -31.25
CA ARG A 3 13.31 -14.62 -30.32
C ARG A 3 14.78 -14.90 -30.03
N LEU A 4 15.17 -14.85 -28.74
CA LEU A 4 15.78 -16.00 -28.07
C LEU A 4 15.75 -15.85 -26.54
N HIS A 5 15.13 -16.84 -25.89
CA HIS A 5 15.24 -17.15 -24.46
C HIS A 5 16.60 -17.82 -24.18
N ARG A 6 17.23 -17.49 -23.04
CA ARG A 6 18.13 -18.37 -22.26
C ARG A 6 17.93 -17.98 -20.78
N ALA A 7 17.14 -18.71 -19.99
CA ALA A 7 17.45 -20.00 -19.36
C ALA A 7 18.83 -19.99 -18.67
N GLY A 8 18.83 -19.75 -17.36
CA GLY A 8 20.01 -19.72 -16.50
C GLY A 8 19.60 -19.83 -15.04
N THR A 9 19.30 -21.06 -14.63
CA THR A 9 19.02 -21.50 -13.25
C THR A 9 20.28 -21.33 -12.39
N ILE A 10 20.17 -20.66 -11.23
CA ILE A 10 21.19 -20.68 -10.17
C ILE A 10 20.56 -21.29 -8.92
N THR A 11 21.11 -22.45 -8.57
CA THR A 11 20.81 -23.28 -7.41
C THR A 11 21.60 -22.80 -6.19
N ALA A 12 20.96 -22.66 -5.03
CA ALA A 12 21.51 -23.00 -3.71
C ALA A 12 20.45 -22.74 -2.62
N ALA A 13 19.81 -23.79 -2.12
CA ALA A 13 19.04 -23.73 -0.88
C ALA A 13 19.45 -24.91 0.01
N VAL A 14 20.03 -24.55 1.15
CA VAL A 14 20.47 -25.38 2.27
C VAL A 14 19.27 -25.77 3.12
N ALA A 15 19.21 -27.01 3.60
CA ALA A 15 18.92 -27.37 5.00
C ALA A 15 18.56 -28.86 5.13
N ALA A 16 19.38 -29.57 5.89
CA ALA A 16 19.11 -30.90 6.40
C ALA A 16 18.16 -30.84 7.61
N LEU A 17 17.25 -31.81 7.73
CA LEU A 17 16.93 -32.43 9.02
C LEU A 17 16.21 -33.77 8.78
N ALA A 18 16.75 -34.84 9.36
CA ALA A 18 16.29 -36.22 9.23
C ALA A 18 15.99 -36.79 10.61
N VAL A 19 14.80 -37.41 10.80
CA VAL A 19 14.45 -38.42 11.81
C VAL A 19 13.14 -39.06 11.27
N GLY A 20 12.98 -40.34 10.87
CA GLY A 20 13.45 -41.63 11.39
C GLY A 20 12.39 -42.22 12.36
N LEU A 21 11.92 -43.46 12.35
CA LEU A 21 11.92 -44.61 11.45
C LEU A 21 10.80 -45.56 12.00
N THR A 22 10.43 -46.51 11.16
CA THR A 22 9.37 -47.51 11.16
C THR A 22 9.21 -48.48 12.35
N VAL A 23 7.94 -48.78 12.66
CA VAL A 23 7.27 -50.10 12.72
C VAL A 23 8.02 -51.29 13.36
N GLY A 24 7.46 -51.79 14.46
CA GLY A 24 7.65 -53.17 14.95
C GLY A 24 6.31 -53.87 15.15
N CYS A 25 6.09 -54.97 14.43
CA CYS A 25 4.94 -55.86 14.54
C CYS A 25 5.07 -56.80 15.75
N LYS A 26 3.98 -57.02 16.49
CA LYS A 26 3.70 -58.30 17.18
C LYS A 26 2.20 -58.46 17.46
N ALA A 27 1.61 -59.51 16.90
CA ALA A 27 0.37 -60.16 17.34
C ALA A 27 0.73 -61.59 17.82
N PRO A 28 -0.15 -62.41 18.42
CA PRO A 28 -1.56 -62.22 18.76
C PRO A 28 -1.91 -62.64 20.22
N ALA A 29 -3.11 -62.33 20.72
CA ALA A 29 -3.77 -63.08 21.77
C ALA A 29 -5.29 -62.84 21.72
N GLU A 30 -6.03 -63.92 21.97
CA GLU A 30 -7.46 -64.13 21.86
C GLU A 30 -8.41 -63.04 22.37
N THR A 31 -9.40 -62.78 21.52
CA THR A 31 -10.81 -62.43 21.73
C THR A 31 -11.40 -62.57 23.14
N GLU A 32 -11.66 -61.42 23.76
CA GLU A 32 -12.96 -61.14 24.39
C GLU A 32 -13.75 -60.25 23.41
N PRO A 33 -15.06 -60.48 23.16
CA PRO A 33 -15.84 -59.52 22.39
C PRO A 33 -15.87 -58.19 23.16
N PRO A 34 -15.44 -57.06 22.58
CA PRO A 34 -15.53 -55.79 23.26
C PRO A 34 -17.02 -55.46 23.53
N PRO A 35 -17.32 -54.82 24.67
CA PRO A 35 -18.68 -54.39 24.99
C PRO A 35 -19.23 -53.50 23.88
N VAL A 36 -20.51 -53.66 23.56
CA VAL A 36 -21.24 -52.86 22.56
C VAL A 36 -20.90 -51.38 22.77
N ALA A 37 -20.24 -50.77 21.80
CA ALA A 37 -19.94 -49.35 21.80
C ALA A 37 -21.26 -48.56 21.84
N GLU A 38 -21.48 -47.80 22.91
CA GLU A 38 -22.44 -46.70 22.88
C GLU A 38 -21.99 -45.70 21.80
N PRO A 39 -22.86 -45.30 20.87
CA PRO A 39 -22.48 -44.31 19.87
C PRO A 39 -22.14 -42.98 20.57
N GLU A 40 -20.93 -42.50 20.33
CA GLU A 40 -20.46 -41.19 20.76
C GLU A 40 -21.37 -40.10 20.14
N PRO A 41 -21.93 -39.16 20.94
CA PRO A 41 -22.89 -38.20 20.42
C PRO A 41 -22.22 -37.28 19.38
N GLU A 42 -22.86 -37.14 18.21
CA GLU A 42 -22.40 -36.24 17.15
C GLU A 42 -22.28 -34.80 17.68
N PRO A 43 -21.21 -34.07 17.31
CA PRO A 43 -21.04 -32.69 17.76
C PRO A 43 -22.21 -31.83 17.28
N ALA A 44 -22.77 -31.03 18.20
CA ALA A 44 -23.86 -30.12 17.89
C ALA A 44 -23.46 -29.14 16.76
N PRO A 45 -24.41 -28.71 15.91
CA PRO A 45 -24.12 -27.74 14.84
C PRO A 45 -23.55 -26.45 15.43
N ASP A 46 -22.48 -25.93 14.80
CA ASP A 46 -21.91 -24.62 15.12
C ASP A 46 -22.85 -23.53 14.58
N GLU A 47 -23.83 -23.16 15.40
CA GLU A 47 -24.74 -22.05 15.13
C GLU A 47 -24.02 -20.72 15.42
N GLY A 48 -23.09 -20.37 14.52
CA GLY A 48 -22.54 -19.02 14.46
C GLY A 48 -23.65 -17.96 14.33
N PRO A 49 -23.34 -16.68 14.57
CA PRO A 49 -24.35 -15.62 14.58
C PRO A 49 -25.13 -15.58 13.26
N VAL A 50 -26.45 -15.81 13.36
CA VAL A 50 -27.38 -15.70 12.24
C VAL A 50 -27.69 -14.23 12.01
N TRP A 51 -27.20 -13.69 10.90
CA TRP A 51 -27.52 -12.33 10.48
C TRP A 51 -28.92 -12.33 9.83
N PRO A 52 -29.82 -11.42 10.23
CA PRO A 52 -31.11 -11.29 9.55
C PRO A 52 -30.90 -11.01 8.06
N GLU A 53 -31.58 -11.73 7.18
CA GLU A 53 -31.56 -11.46 5.76
C GLU A 53 -32.57 -10.36 5.42
N GLU A 54 -32.14 -9.10 5.40
CA GLU A 54 -32.99 -8.02 4.91
C GLU A 54 -32.89 -7.87 3.38
N PRO A 55 -34.01 -7.62 2.67
CA PRO A 55 -34.04 -7.57 1.20
C PRO A 55 -33.07 -6.57 0.55
N TYR A 56 -32.69 -5.49 1.26
CA TYR A 56 -31.80 -4.46 0.71
C TYR A 56 -30.33 -4.93 0.61
N ARG A 57 -29.93 -5.99 1.32
CA ARG A 57 -28.57 -6.57 1.22
C ARG A 57 -28.40 -7.50 0.02
N ALA A 58 -29.51 -7.91 -0.60
CA ALA A 58 -29.49 -8.84 -1.74
C ALA A 58 -29.01 -8.17 -3.04
N GLN A 59 -29.03 -6.84 -3.11
CA GLN A 59 -28.71 -6.08 -4.33
C GLN A 59 -27.70 -5.00 -3.99
N GLN A 60 -26.59 -4.99 -4.74
CA GLN A 60 -25.63 -3.90 -4.64
C GLN A 60 -26.29 -2.59 -5.10
N PRO A 61 -26.18 -1.49 -4.35
CA PRO A 61 -26.68 -0.20 -4.80
C PRO A 61 -25.94 0.25 -6.06
N ALA A 62 -26.67 0.93 -6.95
CA ALA A 62 -26.06 1.56 -8.12
C ALA A 62 -25.05 2.63 -7.67
N PRO A 63 -23.96 2.83 -8.43
CA PRO A 63 -23.03 3.92 -8.15
C PRO A 63 -23.76 5.27 -8.25
N GLY A 64 -23.41 6.19 -7.36
CA GLY A 64 -23.87 7.57 -7.43
C GLY A 64 -23.32 8.31 -8.66
N PRO A 65 -23.86 9.49 -8.98
CA PRO A 65 -23.34 10.32 -10.06
C PRO A 65 -21.92 10.78 -9.78
N PHE A 66 -21.14 11.04 -10.83
CA PHE A 66 -19.83 11.67 -10.68
C PHE A 66 -19.99 13.11 -10.16
N ALA A 67 -19.15 13.49 -9.20
CA ALA A 67 -19.08 14.87 -8.76
C ALA A 67 -18.46 15.75 -9.86
N GLU A 68 -18.98 16.97 -10.02
CA GLU A 68 -18.40 17.95 -10.94
C GLU A 68 -17.08 18.50 -10.38
N LEU A 69 -16.05 18.53 -11.23
CA LEU A 69 -14.76 19.13 -10.89
C LEU A 69 -14.87 20.65 -11.01
N GLN A 70 -14.88 21.34 -9.87
CA GLN A 70 -14.85 22.80 -9.81
C GLN A 70 -13.43 23.27 -9.45
N LEU A 71 -12.70 23.76 -10.44
CA LEU A 71 -11.38 24.34 -10.23
C LEU A 71 -11.49 25.83 -9.84
N PRO A 72 -10.70 26.31 -8.87
CA PRO A 72 -10.67 27.72 -8.52
C PRO A 72 -10.08 28.55 -9.65
N ALA A 73 -10.53 29.80 -9.78
CA ALA A 73 -9.95 30.75 -10.73
C ALA A 73 -8.54 31.18 -10.29
N ILE A 74 -7.63 31.25 -11.26
CA ILE A 74 -6.26 31.75 -11.05
C ILE A 74 -6.24 33.24 -11.43
N LYS A 75 -5.80 34.10 -10.52
CA LYS A 75 -5.56 35.53 -10.80
C LYS A 75 -4.07 35.75 -10.99
N THR A 76 -3.67 36.24 -12.16
CA THR A 76 -2.27 36.57 -12.46
C THR A 76 -2.07 38.08 -12.48
N PHE A 77 -1.00 38.55 -11.84
CA PHE A 77 -0.58 39.94 -11.90
C PHE A 77 0.94 40.05 -11.69
N THR A 78 1.52 41.14 -12.19
CA THR A 78 2.94 41.46 -11.99
C THR A 78 3.05 42.62 -11.01
N MET A 79 3.92 42.49 -10.02
CA MET A 79 4.21 43.54 -9.04
C MET A 79 5.12 44.62 -9.65
N ASP A 80 5.17 45.81 -9.04
CA ASP A 80 5.99 46.94 -9.53
C ASP A 80 7.50 46.62 -9.63
N ASN A 81 7.98 45.65 -8.83
CA ASN A 81 9.35 45.16 -8.86
C ASN A 81 9.61 44.07 -9.92
N GLY A 82 8.59 43.70 -10.70
CA GLY A 82 8.69 42.71 -11.79
C GLY A 82 8.39 41.26 -11.38
N VAL A 83 8.05 40.98 -10.11
CA VAL A 83 7.66 39.62 -9.68
C VAL A 83 6.29 39.25 -10.24
N GLU A 84 6.21 38.10 -10.91
CA GLU A 84 4.93 37.54 -11.36
C GLU A 84 4.28 36.73 -10.23
N VAL A 85 2.98 36.95 -10.02
CA VAL A 85 2.20 36.31 -8.95
C VAL A 85 1.00 35.59 -9.54
N TYR A 86 0.82 34.33 -9.14
CA TYR A 86 -0.35 33.51 -9.44
C TYR A 86 -1.14 33.26 -8.15
N LEU A 87 -2.25 33.95 -7.98
CA LEU A 87 -3.10 33.85 -6.78
C LEU A 87 -4.29 32.91 -7.04
N VAL A 88 -4.39 31.88 -6.19
CA VAL A 88 -5.52 30.95 -6.15
C VAL A 88 -6.20 31.06 -4.79
N SER A 89 -7.38 31.69 -4.74
CA SER A 89 -8.11 31.92 -3.48
C SER A 89 -9.07 30.77 -3.16
N GLN A 90 -9.03 30.29 -1.92
CA GLN A 90 -9.97 29.29 -1.40
C GLN A 90 -10.36 29.61 0.05
N ASP A 91 -11.59 30.05 0.27
CA ASP A 91 -12.01 30.62 1.57
C ASP A 91 -12.52 29.55 2.56
N ARG A 92 -12.15 28.27 2.36
CA ARG A 92 -12.55 27.16 3.24
C ARG A 92 -11.73 27.07 4.50
N LEU A 93 -10.47 27.52 4.47
CA LEU A 93 -9.53 27.48 5.59
C LEU A 93 -8.82 28.83 5.71
N PRO A 94 -8.58 29.33 6.93
CA PRO A 94 -7.84 30.58 7.16
C PRO A 94 -6.33 30.32 7.07
N THR A 95 -5.86 29.84 5.92
CA THR A 95 -4.46 29.46 5.72
C THR A 95 -3.97 30.01 4.39
N VAL A 96 -2.75 30.55 4.40
CA VAL A 96 -2.05 31.00 3.21
C VAL A 96 -0.90 30.04 2.95
N TYR A 97 -0.84 29.51 1.74
CA TYR A 97 0.28 28.73 1.26
C TYR A 97 0.96 29.52 0.14
N MET A 98 2.27 29.66 0.21
CA MET A 98 3.07 30.42 -0.74
C MET A 98 4.26 29.57 -1.18
N THR A 99 4.57 29.63 -2.45
CA THR A 99 5.78 29.04 -3.03
C THR A 99 6.42 30.11 -3.90
N MET A 100 7.73 30.22 -3.81
CA MET A 100 8.52 31.13 -4.61
C MET A 100 9.48 30.30 -5.46
N GLU A 101 9.56 30.65 -6.73
CA GLU A 101 10.41 29.97 -7.70
C GLU A 101 11.34 31.01 -8.35
N TRP A 102 12.59 30.63 -8.56
CA TRP A 102 13.58 31.47 -9.22
C TRP A 102 14.05 30.79 -10.49
N ASP A 103 14.21 31.57 -11.56
CA ASP A 103 14.84 31.12 -12.82
C ASP A 103 16.37 31.11 -12.70
N LEU A 104 16.87 30.45 -11.65
CA LEU A 104 18.29 30.29 -11.33
C LEU A 104 18.48 28.93 -10.66
N GLY A 105 19.63 28.29 -10.90
CA GLY A 105 20.03 27.06 -10.22
C GLY A 105 21.55 26.91 -10.16
N GLU A 106 22.02 25.73 -9.76
CA GLU A 106 23.47 25.42 -9.67
C GLU A 106 24.21 25.62 -11.00
N ILE A 107 23.54 25.49 -12.15
CA ILE A 107 24.13 25.77 -13.47
C ILE A 107 24.57 27.23 -13.62
N ASN A 108 23.96 28.14 -12.85
CA ASN A 108 24.29 29.55 -12.81
C ASN A 108 25.36 29.88 -11.77
N ASP A 109 25.88 28.89 -11.04
CA ASP A 109 26.96 29.12 -10.09
C ASP A 109 28.25 29.53 -10.82
N PRO A 110 29.01 30.51 -10.27
CA PRO A 110 30.32 30.84 -10.79
C PRO A 110 31.24 29.62 -10.79
N ALA A 111 32.15 29.54 -11.77
CA ALA A 111 33.03 28.39 -11.98
C ALA A 111 33.86 27.98 -10.73
N ASN A 112 34.13 28.92 -9.83
CA ASN A 112 34.87 28.69 -8.59
C ASN A 112 33.99 28.69 -7.33
N LYS A 113 32.66 28.59 -7.48
CA LYS A 113 31.67 28.63 -6.40
C LYS A 113 30.52 27.65 -6.63
N ALA A 114 30.82 26.43 -7.05
CA ALA A 114 29.81 25.38 -7.20
C ALA A 114 29.12 25.09 -5.84
N GLY A 115 27.79 24.97 -5.86
CA GLY A 115 26.95 24.77 -4.67
C GLY A 115 26.58 26.08 -3.96
N MET A 116 26.92 27.25 -4.54
CA MET A 116 26.57 28.55 -3.97
C MET A 116 25.06 28.76 -3.94
N HIS A 117 24.36 28.40 -5.02
CA HIS A 117 22.91 28.49 -5.07
C HIS A 117 22.24 27.65 -3.98
N SER A 118 22.62 26.37 -3.84
CA SER A 118 22.08 25.48 -2.79
C SER A 118 22.32 26.06 -1.41
N LEU A 119 23.56 26.46 -1.10
CA LEU A 119 23.90 27.03 0.20
C LEU A 119 23.09 28.31 0.49
N CYS A 120 22.86 29.14 -0.54
CA CYS A 120 22.06 30.36 -0.39
C CYS A 120 20.60 30.05 -0.06
N LEU A 121 19.99 29.07 -0.73
CA LEU A 121 18.62 28.66 -0.45
C LEU A 121 18.49 27.97 0.91
N ASP A 122 19.47 27.17 1.31
CA ASP A 122 19.48 26.51 2.63
C ASP A 122 19.51 27.51 3.79
N LEU A 123 20.09 28.70 3.56
CA LEU A 123 20.24 29.74 4.58
C LEU A 123 19.14 30.81 4.55
N ILE A 124 18.20 30.77 3.60
CA ILE A 124 17.20 31.83 3.43
C ILE A 124 16.23 31.94 4.62
N ASP A 125 15.98 30.81 5.28
CA ASP A 125 15.04 30.69 6.40
C ASP A 125 15.72 30.72 7.78
N GLU A 126 17.05 30.89 7.84
CA GLU A 126 17.86 30.85 9.07
C GLU A 126 18.10 32.26 9.69
N GLY A 127 17.31 33.26 9.28
CA GLY A 127 17.44 34.67 9.68
C GLY A 127 17.01 35.01 11.10
#